data_AF-A0A0G0RB22-F1
#
_entry.id   AF-A0A0G0RB22-F1
#
_cell.length_a   1.000
_cell.length_b   1.000
_cell.length_c   1.000
_cell.angle_alpha   90.00
_cell.angle_beta   90.00
_cell.angle_gamma   90.00
#
_symmetry.space_group_name_H-M   'P 1'
#
loop_
_entity.id
_entity.type
_entity.pdbx_description
1 polymer ?
#
loop_
_entity_poly.entity_id
_entity_poly.type
_entity_poly.pdbx_seq_one_letter_code
_entity_poly.pdbx_strand_id
1 'polypeptide(L)'
;MNNSPYKLSPSDFRYLWEDCKHCFYLKVKRGINQPSIGIPGVFMKMNSLLQKDIEGVNLKDINANLPSGVIETKEGYLKSKPIPPANNSFISGRFDIISKLDDGTYAIVDFKISDPTEEKVQKFTHQLHAYKFALENPQEG
;
A
#
# COMPACT_ATOMS: atom_id res chain seq x y z
N MET A 1 29.32 -10.92 -1.94
CA MET A 1 28.32 -9.84 -1.86
C MET A 1 27.19 -10.35 -0.98
N ASN A 2 26.89 -9.67 0.14
CA ASN A 2 25.77 -10.08 1.00
C ASN A 2 24.48 -10.04 0.18
N ASN A 3 23.94 -11.24 -0.11
CA ASN A 3 22.81 -11.43 -1.01
C ASN A 3 21.50 -11.24 -0.23
N SER A 4 21.35 -10.09 0.44
CA SER A 4 20.09 -9.76 1.10
C SER A 4 18.98 -9.68 0.06
N PRO A 5 17.79 -10.26 0.34
CA PRO A 5 16.69 -10.23 -0.61
C PRO A 5 16.24 -8.79 -0.89
N TYR A 6 15.76 -8.55 -2.10
CA TYR A 6 15.29 -7.23 -2.54
C TYR A 6 13.98 -6.86 -1.86
N LYS A 7 13.97 -5.74 -1.14
CA LYS A 7 12.74 -5.14 -0.63
C LYS A 7 11.96 -4.48 -1.78
N LEU A 8 10.71 -4.87 -1.94
CA LEU A 8 9.75 -4.25 -2.85
C LEU A 8 8.76 -3.42 -2.03
N SER A 9 8.75 -2.10 -2.22
CA SER A 9 7.75 -1.23 -1.58
C SER A 9 6.44 -1.28 -2.37
N PRO A 10 5.27 -1.45 -1.73
CA PRO A 10 3.97 -1.33 -2.39
C PRO A 10 3.82 -0.05 -3.22
N SER A 11 4.30 1.09 -2.68
CA SER A 11 4.25 2.38 -3.37
C SER A 11 5.10 2.44 -4.64
N ASP A 12 6.17 1.65 -4.74
CA ASP A 12 7.01 1.60 -5.94
C ASP A 12 6.29 0.96 -7.12
N PHE A 13 5.33 0.06 -6.87
CA PHE A 13 4.50 -0.48 -7.94
C PHE A 13 3.63 0.61 -8.57
N ARG A 14 3.12 1.56 -7.78
CA ARG A 14 2.40 2.70 -8.33
C ARG A 14 3.32 3.72 -8.99
N TYR A 15 4.31 4.23 -8.26
CA TYR A 15 5.04 5.45 -8.67
C TYR A 15 6.26 5.18 -9.53
N LEU A 16 6.75 3.95 -9.59
CA LEU A 16 7.91 3.58 -10.40
C LEU A 16 7.54 2.52 -11.43
N TRP A 17 6.85 1.44 -11.08
CA TRP A 17 6.55 0.39 -12.06
C TRP A 17 5.59 0.87 -13.17
N GLU A 18 4.50 1.55 -12.79
CA GLU A 18 3.57 2.13 -13.78
C GLU A 18 4.19 3.29 -14.58
N ASP A 19 4.98 4.15 -13.93
CA ASP A 19 5.45 5.40 -14.55
C ASP A 19 6.85 5.25 -15.21
N CYS A 20 7.75 4.41 -14.68
CA CYS A 20 9.10 4.16 -15.23
C CYS A 20 9.73 2.83 -14.72
N LYS A 21 9.52 1.73 -15.46
CA LYS A 21 10.07 0.39 -15.11
C LYS A 21 11.60 0.36 -14.96
N HIS A 22 12.32 1.15 -15.75
CA HIS A 22 13.77 1.28 -15.60
C HIS A 22 14.15 1.88 -14.24
N CYS A 23 13.43 2.91 -13.79
CA CYS A 23 13.61 3.56 -12.51
C CYS A 23 13.29 2.61 -11.34
N PHE A 24 12.25 1.79 -11.48
CA PHE A 24 11.95 0.71 -10.53
C PHE A 24 13.13 -0.25 -10.40
N TYR A 25 13.68 -0.74 -11.52
CA TYR A 25 14.84 -1.62 -11.52
C TYR A 25 16.07 -0.97 -10.88
N LEU A 26 16.38 0.29 -11.24
CA LEU A 26 17.51 1.03 -10.67
C LEU A 26 17.38 1.16 -9.15
N LYS A 27 16.19 1.49 -8.64
CA LYS A 27 15.94 1.56 -7.21
C LYS A 27 16.13 0.21 -6.53
N VAL A 28 15.42 -0.82 -6.99
CA VAL A 28 15.38 -2.14 -6.33
C VAL A 28 16.72 -2.86 -6.42
N LYS A 29 17.34 -2.88 -7.61
CA LYS A 29 18.53 -3.68 -7.87
C LYS A 29 19.84 -2.93 -7.60
N ARG A 30 19.85 -1.60 -7.80
CA ARG A 30 21.06 -0.77 -7.72
C ARG A 30 21.04 0.25 -6.59
N GLY A 31 19.92 0.40 -5.87
CA GLY A 31 19.79 1.39 -4.79
C GLY A 31 19.74 2.84 -5.28
N ILE A 32 19.52 3.07 -6.58
CA ILE A 32 19.53 4.41 -7.19
C ILE A 32 18.08 4.92 -7.22
N ASN A 33 17.80 5.96 -6.44
CA ASN A 33 16.48 6.59 -6.37
C ASN A 33 16.38 7.75 -7.38
N GLN A 34 15.15 8.03 -7.84
CA GLN A 34 14.88 9.26 -8.57
C GLN A 34 15.09 10.49 -7.65
N PRO A 35 15.53 11.63 -8.20
CA PRO A 35 15.46 12.90 -7.47
C PRO A 35 14.03 13.15 -6.99
N SER A 36 13.86 13.46 -5.72
CA SER A 36 12.56 13.70 -5.10
C SER A 36 12.55 15.06 -4.41
N ILE A 37 11.49 15.82 -4.62
CA ILE A 37 11.21 17.09 -3.92
C ILE A 37 10.58 16.87 -2.54
N GLY A 38 10.41 15.61 -2.12
CA GLY A 38 9.68 15.25 -0.90
C GLY A 38 8.17 15.41 -1.07
N ILE A 39 7.39 14.70 -0.25
CA ILE A 39 5.94 14.89 -0.18
C ILE A 39 5.68 16.13 0.69
N PRO A 40 4.96 17.16 0.21
CA PRO A 40 4.57 18.29 1.04
C PRO A 40 3.84 17.85 2.31
N GLY A 41 4.26 18.37 3.47
CA GLY A 41 3.73 17.96 4.78
C GLY A 41 2.21 18.16 4.94
N VAL A 42 1.61 19.03 4.14
CA VAL A 42 0.15 19.24 4.09
C VAL A 42 -0.60 17.94 3.75
N PHE A 43 -0.09 17.11 2.83
CA PHE A 43 -0.74 15.85 2.49
C PHE A 43 -0.72 14.85 3.64
N MET A 44 0.38 14.81 4.39
CA MET A 44 0.47 13.98 5.60
C MET A 44 -0.52 14.45 6.67
N LYS A 45 -0.67 15.77 6.86
CA LYS A 45 -1.64 16.33 7.81
C LYS A 45 -3.08 16.02 7.41
N MET A 46 -3.41 16.18 6.13
CA MET A 46 -4.74 15.84 5.59
C MET A 46 -5.05 14.34 5.77
N ASN A 47 -4.11 13.45 5.46
CA ASN A 47 -4.28 12.01 5.65
C ASN A 47 -4.58 11.68 7.13
N SER A 48 -3.80 12.24 8.06
CA SER A 48 -4.00 12.03 9.49
C SER A 48 -5.36 12.52 10.00
N LEU A 49 -5.86 13.66 9.49
CA LEU A 49 -7.19 14.15 9.85
C LEU A 49 -8.29 13.23 9.29
N LEU A 50 -8.18 12.84 8.02
CA LEU A 50 -9.15 11.94 7.38
C LEU A 50 -9.25 10.60 8.12
N GLN A 51 -8.11 9.97 8.43
CA GLN A 51 -8.09 8.68 9.13
C GLN A 51 -8.70 8.76 10.54
N LYS A 52 -8.52 9.88 11.23
CA LYS A 52 -9.10 10.10 12.56
C LYS A 52 -10.62 10.21 12.50
N ASP A 53 -11.15 10.89 11.49
CA ASP A 53 -12.59 11.17 11.39
C ASP A 53 -13.41 9.95 10.95
N ILE A 54 -12.78 8.96 10.29
CA ILE A 54 -13.44 7.75 9.80
C ILE A 54 -13.22 6.51 10.69
N GLU A 55 -12.42 6.63 11.76
CA GLU A 55 -12.21 5.54 12.70
C GLU A 55 -13.55 5.12 13.33
N GLY A 56 -13.83 3.81 13.33
CA GLY A 56 -15.09 3.27 13.86
C GLY A 56 -16.31 3.43 12.93
N VAL A 57 -16.16 4.07 11.77
CA VAL A 57 -17.24 4.17 10.77
C VAL A 57 -17.38 2.84 10.01
N ASN A 58 -18.61 2.43 9.69
CA ASN A 58 -18.84 1.30 8.81
C ASN A 58 -18.60 1.71 7.35
N LEU A 59 -17.84 0.92 6.59
CA LEU A 59 -17.56 1.18 5.18
C LEU A 59 -18.84 1.40 4.35
N LYS A 60 -19.92 0.72 4.68
CA LYS A 60 -21.22 0.84 4.01
C LYS A 60 -21.89 2.20 4.24
N ASP A 61 -21.58 2.87 5.36
CA ASP A 61 -22.05 4.23 5.65
C ASP A 61 -21.27 5.28 4.83
N ILE A 62 -20.04 4.97 4.43
CA ILE A 62 -19.22 5.82 3.54
C ILE A 62 -19.72 5.69 2.10
N ASN A 63 -19.96 4.47 1.63
CA ASN A 63 -20.51 4.20 0.31
C ASN A 63 -21.31 2.89 0.33
N ALA A 64 -22.58 2.95 -0.07
CA ALA A 64 -23.49 1.80 -0.03
C ALA A 64 -23.04 0.59 -0.88
N ASN A 65 -22.12 0.79 -1.83
CA ASN A 65 -21.53 -0.27 -2.65
C ASN A 65 -20.36 -1.00 -1.98
N LEU A 66 -19.86 -0.50 -0.85
CA LEU A 66 -18.79 -1.15 -0.09
C LEU A 66 -19.36 -2.26 0.80
N PRO A 67 -18.55 -3.29 1.12
CA PRO A 67 -18.96 -4.32 2.07
C PRO A 67 -19.18 -3.71 3.46
N SER A 68 -20.03 -4.35 4.27
CA SER A 68 -20.18 -3.98 5.67
C SER A 68 -18.94 -4.41 6.46
N GLY A 69 -18.40 -3.47 7.22
CA GLY A 69 -17.22 -3.68 8.04
C GLY A 69 -16.81 -2.39 8.71
N VAL A 70 -16.41 -2.48 9.98
CA VAL A 70 -16.00 -1.32 10.77
C VAL A 70 -14.54 -1.01 10.45
N ILE A 71 -14.24 0.27 10.23
CA ILE A 71 -12.86 0.74 10.08
C ILE A 71 -12.16 0.61 11.44
N GLU A 72 -11.24 -0.35 11.53
CA GLU A 72 -10.28 -0.44 12.63
C GLU A 72 -9.03 0.33 12.19
N THR A 73 -8.92 1.61 12.55
CA THR A 73 -7.75 2.41 12.17
C THR A 73 -6.50 1.84 12.83
N LYS A 74 -5.67 1.15 12.04
CA LYS A 74 -4.34 0.68 12.40
C LYS A 74 -3.42 0.99 11.24
N GLU A 75 -2.83 2.19 11.22
CA GLU A 75 -1.63 2.39 10.39
C GLU A 75 -0.64 1.29 10.78
N GLY A 76 -0.25 0.47 9.80
CA GLY A 76 0.50 -0.74 10.08
C GLY A 76 1.67 -0.91 9.13
N TYR A 77 2.68 -1.60 9.62
CA TYR A 77 3.76 -2.11 8.81
C TYR A 77 3.46 -3.55 8.43
N LEU A 78 3.74 -3.89 7.18
CA LEU A 78 3.67 -5.26 6.70
C LEU A 78 5.00 -5.68 6.09
N LYS A 79 5.25 -6.97 6.14
CA LYS A 79 6.38 -7.62 5.51
C LYS A 79 5.98 -9.04 5.14
N SER A 80 6.05 -9.35 3.85
CA SER A 80 5.80 -10.70 3.37
C SER A 80 6.99 -11.62 3.67
N LYS A 81 6.73 -12.92 3.66
CA LYS A 81 7.77 -13.93 3.42
C LYS A 81 8.44 -13.69 2.06
N PRO A 82 9.67 -14.21 1.83
CA PRO A 82 10.29 -14.18 0.53
C PRO A 82 9.38 -14.76 -0.58
N ILE A 83 9.38 -14.12 -1.75
CA ILE A 83 8.50 -14.47 -2.87
C ILE A 83 9.11 -15.67 -3.63
N PRO A 84 8.40 -16.82 -3.71
CA PRO A 84 8.87 -17.98 -4.45
C PRO A 84 8.81 -17.78 -5.97
N PRO A 85 9.54 -18.59 -6.76
CA PRO A 85 10.44 -19.66 -6.32
C PRO A 85 11.85 -19.16 -5.97
N ALA A 86 12.23 -17.95 -6.41
CA ALA A 86 13.59 -17.45 -6.26
C ALA A 86 13.93 -17.02 -4.82
N ASN A 87 12.93 -16.69 -4.00
CA ASN A 87 13.07 -16.24 -2.60
C ASN A 87 14.10 -15.10 -2.42
N ASN A 88 14.31 -14.31 -3.46
CA ASN A 88 15.31 -13.24 -3.52
C ASN A 88 14.69 -11.85 -3.37
N SER A 89 13.39 -11.76 -3.10
CA SER A 89 12.66 -10.52 -2.89
C SER A 89 11.51 -10.72 -1.90
N PHE A 90 11.06 -9.64 -1.28
CA PHE A 90 9.91 -9.62 -0.36
C PHE A 90 9.20 -8.27 -0.45
N ILE A 91 7.91 -8.24 -0.13
CA ILE A 91 7.13 -7.00 -0.07
C ILE A 91 7.20 -6.45 1.35
N SER A 92 7.51 -5.17 1.52
CA SER A 92 7.41 -4.52 2.82
C SER A 92 7.16 -3.03 2.70
N GLY A 93 6.23 -2.52 3.52
CA GLY A 93 5.80 -1.14 3.48
C GLY A 93 4.80 -0.82 4.59
N ARG A 94 4.24 0.37 4.50
CA ARG A 94 3.18 0.87 5.39
C ARG A 94 1.86 0.92 4.62
N PHE A 95 0.77 0.58 5.28
CA PHE A 95 -0.59 0.78 4.78
C PHE A 95 -1.34 1.74 5.71
N ASP A 96 -2.41 2.36 5.20
CA ASP A 96 -3.19 3.32 5.98
C ASP A 96 -4.19 2.61 6.90
N ILE A 97 -5.12 1.81 6.36
CA ILE A 97 -6.20 1.19 7.15
C ILE A 97 -6.48 -0.25 6.73
N ILE A 98 -6.82 -1.08 7.72
CA ILE A 98 -7.48 -2.38 7.53
C ILE A 98 -8.86 -2.34 8.21
N SER A 99 -9.90 -2.76 7.51
CA SER A 99 -11.22 -2.96 8.09
C SER A 99 -11.53 -4.44 8.19
N LYS A 100 -12.05 -4.88 9.35
CA LYS A 100 -12.60 -6.23 9.50
C LYS A 100 -14.04 -6.21 8.99
N LEU A 101 -14.31 -7.07 8.01
CA LEU A 101 -15.63 -7.21 7.42
C LEU A 101 -16.50 -8.16 8.24
N ASP A 102 -17.82 -8.02 8.09
CA ASP A 102 -18.80 -8.82 8.85
C ASP A 102 -18.71 -10.33 8.53
N ASP A 103 -18.21 -10.70 7.35
CA ASP A 103 -17.98 -12.08 6.93
C ASP A 103 -16.67 -12.68 7.50
N GLY A 104 -15.93 -11.92 8.30
CA GLY A 104 -14.67 -12.32 8.91
C GLY A 104 -13.44 -12.13 8.02
N THR A 105 -13.60 -11.62 6.80
CA THR A 105 -12.48 -11.22 5.94
C THR A 105 -12.02 -9.79 6.25
N TYR A 106 -11.01 -9.31 5.52
CA TYR A 106 -10.41 -8.00 5.74
C TYR A 106 -10.36 -7.18 4.45
N ALA A 107 -10.68 -5.90 4.54
CA ALA A 107 -10.49 -4.93 3.48
C ALA A 107 -9.26 -4.06 3.77
N ILE A 108 -8.33 -4.00 2.82
CA ILE A 108 -7.20 -3.07 2.85
C ILE A 108 -7.61 -1.77 2.15
N VAL A 109 -7.39 -0.64 2.80
CA VAL A 109 -7.76 0.69 2.30
C VAL A 109 -6.55 1.61 2.35
N ASP A 110 -6.26 2.27 1.23
CA ASP A 110 -5.13 3.20 1.06
C ASP A 110 -5.70 4.54 0.58
N PHE A 111 -5.60 5.60 1.40
CA PHE A 111 -6.20 6.89 1.07
C PHE A 111 -5.37 7.65 0.06
N LYS A 112 -6.05 8.28 -0.90
CA LYS A 112 -5.43 9.12 -1.90
C LYS A 112 -6.04 10.51 -1.88
N ILE A 113 -5.18 11.50 -1.68
CA ILE A 113 -5.52 12.92 -1.84
C ILE A 113 -5.08 13.30 -3.25
N SER A 114 -5.95 13.04 -4.22
CA SER A 114 -5.71 13.33 -5.65
C SER A 114 -7.02 13.32 -6.42
N ASP A 115 -7.04 13.83 -7.66
CA ASP A 115 -8.22 13.69 -8.52
C ASP A 115 -8.50 12.21 -8.85
N PRO A 116 -9.74 11.73 -8.67
CA PRO A 116 -10.11 10.33 -8.86
C PRO A 116 -10.46 10.03 -10.32
N THR A 117 -9.54 10.26 -11.26
CA THR A 117 -9.75 9.82 -12.65
C THR A 117 -9.57 8.31 -12.77
N GLU A 118 -10.33 7.67 -13.66
CA GLU A 118 -10.26 6.21 -13.88
C GLU A 118 -8.82 5.73 -14.15
N GLU A 119 -8.08 6.46 -15.00
CA GLU A 119 -6.68 6.19 -15.28
C GLU A 119 -5.80 6.24 -14.02
N LYS A 120 -6.00 7.26 -13.16
CA LYS A 120 -5.23 7.39 -11.92
C LYS A 120 -5.57 6.26 -10.95
N VAL A 121 -6.85 5.88 -10.85
CA VAL A 121 -7.32 4.79 -9.98
C VAL A 121 -6.69 3.46 -10.40
N GLN A 122 -6.69 3.13 -11.70
CA GLN A 122 -6.13 1.87 -12.21
C GLN A 122 -4.65 1.69 -11.87
N LYS A 123 -3.86 2.78 -11.86
CA LYS A 123 -2.44 2.70 -11.48
C LYS A 123 -2.21 2.27 -10.03
N PHE A 124 -3.18 2.48 -9.12
CA PHE A 124 -3.07 2.07 -7.72
C PHE A 124 -3.40 0.58 -7.50
N THR A 125 -3.97 -0.10 -8.49
CA THR A 125 -4.28 -1.54 -8.42
C THR A 125 -3.05 -2.36 -8.05
N HIS A 126 -1.88 -2.11 -8.65
CA HIS A 126 -0.66 -2.85 -8.31
C HIS A 126 -0.17 -2.61 -6.88
N GLN A 127 -0.37 -1.40 -6.34
CA GLN A 127 -0.05 -1.11 -4.93
C GLN A 127 -0.96 -1.92 -3.99
N LEU A 128 -2.28 -1.96 -4.25
CA LEU A 128 -3.24 -2.73 -3.46
C LEU A 128 -2.98 -4.24 -3.54
N HIS A 129 -2.65 -4.77 -4.73
CA HIS A 129 -2.26 -6.17 -4.88
C HIS A 129 -0.97 -6.52 -4.12
N ALA A 130 -0.01 -5.59 -4.05
CA ALA A 130 1.20 -5.79 -3.25
C ALA A 130 0.87 -5.89 -1.75
N TYR A 131 -0.04 -5.05 -1.24
CA TYR A 131 -0.51 -5.17 0.14
C TYR A 131 -1.23 -6.50 0.38
N LYS A 132 -2.18 -6.86 -0.49
CA LYS A 132 -2.91 -8.14 -0.42
C LYS A 132 -1.95 -9.33 -0.34
N PHE A 133 -0.97 -9.39 -1.25
CA PHE A 133 0.01 -10.48 -1.26
C PHE A 133 0.77 -10.57 0.08
N ALA A 134 1.21 -9.43 0.62
CA ALA A 134 1.98 -9.42 1.85
C ALA A 134 1.15 -9.85 3.08
N LEU A 135 -0.12 -9.42 3.15
CA LEU A 135 -1.05 -9.80 4.21
C LEU A 135 -1.48 -11.27 4.13
N GLU A 136 -1.56 -11.83 2.92
CA GLU A 136 -1.83 -13.27 2.73
C GLU A 136 -0.59 -14.16 2.95
N ASN A 137 0.61 -13.56 2.95
CA ASN A 137 1.88 -14.28 3.12
C ASN A 137 2.80 -13.61 4.16
N PRO A 138 2.35 -13.39 5.42
CA PRO A 138 3.05 -12.53 6.35
C PRO A 138 4.32 -13.20 6.92
N GLN A 139 5.39 -12.41 7.01
CA GLN A 139 6.50 -12.64 7.92
C GLN A 139 6.35 -11.79 9.19
N GLU A 140 5.94 -10.52 9.03
CA GLU A 140 5.60 -9.58 10.11
C GLU A 140 4.40 -8.74 9.65
N GLY A 141 3.54 -8.34 10.60
CA GLY A 141 2.29 -7.62 10.31
C GLY A 141 1.10 -8.54 10.24
#